data_AF-A0A200Q291-F1
#
_entry.id   AF-A0A200Q291-F1
#
_cell.length_a   1.000
_cell.length_b   1.000
_cell.length_c   1.000
_cell.angle_alpha   90.00
_cell.angle_beta   90.00
_cell.angle_gamma   90.00
#
_symmetry.space_group_name_H-M   'P 1'
#
loop_
_entity.id
_entity.type
_entity.pdbx_description
1 polymer ?
#
loop_
_entity_poly.entity_id
_entity_poly.type
_entity_poly.pdbx_seq_one_letter_code
_entity_poly.pdbx_strand_id
1 'polypeptide(L)'
;MLRKFMEEEGLALDIHDYGALIDWFCRNGDMTGAGELFNELLLEVGLRPNLVIYNSLISGSLSQKNMDTALSLYERMYKEGDPPDILHYIN
;
A
#
# COMPACT_ATOMS: atom_id res chain seq x y z
N MET A 1 11.78 -7.29 11.22
CA MET A 1 13.12 -7.88 11.01
C MET A 1 13.77 -7.29 9.76
N LEU A 2 13.09 -7.30 8.60
CA LEU A 2 13.59 -6.67 7.36
C LEU A 2 13.76 -5.14 7.46
N ARG A 3 12.74 -4.39 7.94
CA ARG A 3 12.84 -2.92 8.11
C ARG A 3 14.04 -2.49 8.97
N LYS A 4 14.18 -3.06 10.17
CA LYS A 4 15.30 -2.77 11.09
C LYS A 4 16.67 -3.07 10.46
N PHE A 5 16.79 -4.19 9.76
CA PHE A 5 18.02 -4.54 9.05
C PHE A 5 18.36 -3.50 7.97
N MET A 6 17.38 -3.05 7.20
CA MET A 6 17.59 -2.04 6.15
C MET A 6 17.94 -0.67 6.75
N GLU A 7 17.34 -0.29 7.88
CA GLU A 7 17.71 0.92 8.64
C GLU A 7 19.15 0.86 9.18
N GLU A 8 19.56 -0.29 9.75
CA GLU A 8 20.91 -0.50 10.29
C GLU A 8 21.99 -0.43 9.20
N GLU A 9 21.68 -0.92 8.01
CA GLU A 9 22.57 -0.85 6.83
C GLU A 9 22.47 0.48 6.07
N GLY A 10 21.63 1.42 6.52
CA GLY A 10 21.43 2.72 5.87
C GLY A 10 20.79 2.63 4.48
N LEU A 11 20.08 1.53 4.20
CA LEU A 11 19.40 1.28 2.94
C LEU A 11 17.99 1.87 2.97
N ALA A 12 17.71 2.79 2.05
CA ALA A 12 16.37 3.31 1.84
C ALA A 12 15.49 2.22 1.22
N LEU A 13 14.33 1.96 1.84
CA LEU A 13 13.32 1.04 1.31
C LEU A 13 12.73 1.59 0.02
N ASP A 14 12.51 0.71 -0.95
CA ASP A 14 11.77 1.03 -2.16
C ASP A 14 10.30 0.58 -2.09
N ILE A 15 9.54 0.86 -3.15
CA ILE A 15 8.11 0.51 -3.22
C ILE A 15 7.84 -1.01 -3.12
N HIS A 16 8.78 -1.84 -3.56
CA HIS A 16 8.67 -3.29 -3.47
C HIS A 16 8.88 -3.77 -2.03
N ASP A 17 9.84 -3.18 -1.33
CA ASP A 17 10.09 -3.47 0.09
C ASP A 17 8.88 -3.10 0.97
N TYR A 18 8.31 -1.91 0.78
CA TYR A 18 7.08 -1.51 1.47
C TYR A 18 5.91 -2.44 1.11
N GLY A 19 5.78 -2.82 -0.17
CA GLY A 19 4.77 -3.78 -0.61
C GLY A 19 4.86 -5.11 0.13
N ALA A 20 6.07 -5.66 0.26
CA ALA A 20 6.31 -6.92 0.95
C ALA A 20 6.02 -6.83 2.45
N LEU A 21 6.44 -5.74 3.10
CA LEU A 21 6.19 -5.52 4.53
C LEU A 21 4.70 -5.34 4.82
N ILE A 22 4.01 -4.48 4.07
CA ILE A 22 2.57 -4.21 4.23
C ILE A 22 1.77 -5.51 4.02
N ASP A 23 2.05 -6.27 2.96
CA ASP A 23 1.41 -7.56 2.72
C ASP A 23 1.62 -8.54 3.89
N TRP A 24 2.85 -8.62 4.41
CA TRP A 24 3.15 -9.44 5.58
C TRP A 24 2.33 -9.02 6.81
N PHE A 25 2.26 -7.73 7.13
CA PHE A 25 1.46 -7.24 8.26
C PHE A 25 -0.04 -7.53 8.08
N CYS A 26 -0.60 -7.28 6.89
CA CYS A 26 -2.00 -7.59 6.56
C CYS A 26 -2.31 -9.07 6.74
N ARG A 27 -1.46 -9.98 6.25
CA ARG A 27 -1.65 -11.44 6.36
C ARG A 27 -1.57 -11.94 7.80
N ASN A 28 -0.82 -11.26 8.67
CA ASN A 28 -0.75 -11.57 10.09
C ASN A 28 -1.85 -10.88 10.92
N GLY A 29 -2.75 -10.12 10.27
CA GLY A 29 -3.85 -9.43 10.94
C GLY A 29 -3.44 -8.15 11.69
N ASP A 30 -2.23 -7.66 11.50
CA ASP A 30 -1.77 -6.41 12.10
C ASP A 30 -1.97 -5.24 11.13
N MET A 31 -3.21 -4.75 11.09
CA MET A 31 -3.60 -3.64 10.22
C MET A 31 -3.11 -2.28 10.72
N THR A 32 -2.75 -2.18 12.01
CA THR A 32 -2.14 -0.97 12.57
C THR A 32 -0.74 -0.80 11.99
N GLY A 33 0.11 -1.82 12.07
CA GLY A 33 1.46 -1.79 11.51
C GLY A 33 1.45 -1.62 9.98
N ALA A 34 0.50 -2.26 9.28
CA ALA A 34 0.31 -2.06 7.85
C ALA A 34 -0.05 -0.59 7.50
N GLY A 35 -0.92 0.04 8.29
CA GLY A 35 -1.33 1.43 8.11
C GLY A 35 -0.21 2.43 8.41
N GLU A 36 0.61 2.17 9.44
CA GLU A 36 1.79 2.99 9.75
C GLU A 36 2.78 3.02 8.59
N LEU A 37 3.11 1.84 8.03
CA LEU A 37 4.00 1.75 6.86
C LEU A 37 3.41 2.41 5.61
N PHE A 38 2.09 2.30 5.41
CA PHE A 38 1.42 2.98 4.31
C PHE A 38 1.48 4.50 4.46
N ASN A 39 1.32 5.03 5.67
CA ASN A 39 1.46 6.46 5.95
C ASN A 39 2.90 6.93 5.79
N GLU A 40 3.88 6.16 6.28
CA GLU A 40 5.31 6.44 6.10
C GLU A 40 5.66 6.55 4.60
N LEU A 41 5.23 5.56 3.80
CA LEU A 41 5.41 5.53 2.35
C LEU A 41 4.89 6.82 1.67
N LEU A 42 3.73 7.30 2.10
CA LEU A 42 3.05 8.45 1.51
C LEU A 42 3.58 9.80 1.98
N LEU A 43 3.85 9.94 3.27
CA LEU A 43 4.09 11.23 3.92
C LEU A 43 5.58 11.51 4.12
N GLU A 44 6.37 10.48 4.40
CA GLU A 44 7.79 10.61 4.73
C GLU A 44 8.66 10.29 3.51
N VAL A 45 8.39 9.17 2.84
CA VAL A 45 9.14 8.75 1.65
C VAL A 45 8.60 9.45 0.39
N GLY A 46 7.30 9.71 0.33
CA GLY A 46 6.64 10.37 -0.80
C GLY A 46 6.52 9.48 -2.04
N LEU A 47 6.56 8.16 -1.88
CA LEU A 47 6.37 7.21 -2.98
C LEU A 47 4.90 6.91 -3.20
N ARG A 48 4.53 6.70 -4.47
CA ARG A 48 3.16 6.35 -4.85
C ARG A 48 2.89 4.86 -4.59
N PRO A 49 1.84 4.50 -3.84
CA PRO A 49 1.45 3.10 -3.67
C PRO A 49 1.06 2.48 -5.00
N ASN A 50 1.45 1.23 -5.22
CA ASN A 50 1.02 0.46 -6.39
C ASN A 50 -0.22 -0.40 -6.08
N LEU A 51 -0.76 -1.06 -7.10
CA LEU A 51 -1.93 -1.93 -6.96
C LEU A 51 -1.72 -3.07 -5.95
N VAL A 52 -0.48 -3.57 -5.80
CA VAL A 52 -0.19 -4.65 -4.85
C VAL A 52 -0.43 -4.17 -3.42
N ILE A 53 0.09 -2.99 -3.06
CA ILE A 53 -0.10 -2.40 -1.73
C ILE A 53 -1.58 -2.16 -1.43
N TYR A 54 -2.32 -1.56 -2.38
CA TYR A 54 -3.75 -1.34 -2.21
C TYR A 54 -4.53 -2.64 -2.02
N ASN A 55 -4.27 -3.64 -2.86
CA ASN A 55 -4.94 -4.93 -2.77
C ASN A 55 -4.66 -5.64 -1.43
N SER A 56 -3.42 -5.60 -0.94
CA SER A 56 -3.07 -6.17 0.37
C SER A 56 -3.84 -5.49 1.51
N LEU A 57 -3.87 -4.15 1.54
CA LEU A 57 -4.59 -3.40 2.57
C LEU A 57 -6.11 -3.63 2.51
N ILE A 58 -6.70 -3.60 1.31
CA ILE A 58 -8.14 -3.86 1.11
C ILE A 58 -8.48 -5.28 1.58
N SER A 59 -7.72 -6.28 1.15
CA SER A 59 -7.93 -7.67 1.55
C SER A 59 -7.80 -7.85 3.06
N GLY A 60 -6.79 -7.22 3.67
CA GLY A 60 -6.60 -7.20 5.12
C GLY A 60 -7.79 -6.59 5.85
N SER A 61 -8.26 -5.42 5.43
CA SER A 61 -9.44 -4.75 6.01
C SER A 61 -10.70 -5.59 5.89
N LEU A 62 -10.95 -6.21 4.72
CA LEU A 62 -12.09 -7.10 4.51
C LEU A 62 -12.02 -8.34 5.42
N SER A 63 -10.84 -8.92 5.61
CA SER A 63 -10.65 -10.07 6.51
C SER A 63 -11.00 -9.74 7.97
N GLN A 64 -10.83 -8.48 8.38
CA GLN A 64 -11.21 -7.96 9.70
C GLN A 64 -12.62 -7.38 9.76
N LYS A 65 -13.40 -7.52 8.68
CA LYS A 65 -14.76 -6.96 8.55
C LYS A 65 -14.80 -5.43 8.68
N ASN A 66 -13.68 -4.74 8.42
CA ASN A 66 -13.61 -3.29 8.39
C ASN A 66 -13.90 -2.78 6.97
N MET A 67 -15.19 -2.71 6.64
CA MET A 67 -15.68 -2.34 5.31
C MET A 67 -15.40 -0.88 4.97
N ASP A 68 -15.46 0.02 5.96
CA ASP A 68 -15.25 1.46 5.75
C ASP A 68 -13.82 1.75 5.30
N THR A 69 -12.83 1.15 5.97
CA THR A 69 -11.43 1.27 5.55
C THR A 69 -11.21 0.66 4.18
N ALA A 70 -11.75 -0.53 3.91
CA ALA A 70 -11.61 -1.19 2.62
C ALA A 70 -12.17 -0.32 1.47
N LEU A 71 -13.35 0.28 1.66
CA LEU A 71 -13.96 1.17 0.67
C LEU A 71 -13.13 2.43 0.46
N SER A 72 -12.65 3.07 1.54
CA SER A 72 -11.83 4.28 1.44
C SER A 72 -10.52 4.04 0.66
N LEU A 73 -9.90 2.88 0.86
CA LEU A 73 -8.69 2.46 0.16
C LEU A 73 -8.98 2.19 -1.32
N TYR A 74 -10.11 1.54 -1.62
CA TYR A 74 -10.54 1.30 -3.00
C TYR A 74 -10.83 2.61 -3.75
N GLU A 75 -11.55 3.55 -3.12
CA GLU A 75 -11.82 4.86 -3.72
C GLU A 75 -10.53 5.66 -3.96
N ARG A 76 -9.59 5.59 -3.02
CA ARG A 76 -8.27 6.22 -3.18
C ARG A 76 -7.49 5.58 -4.32
N MET A 77 -7.44 4.25 -4.39
CA MET A 77 -6.81 3.51 -5.48
C MET A 77 -7.40 3.93 -6.83
N TYR A 78 -8.73 4.07 -6.92
CA TYR A 78 -9.39 4.50 -8.16
C TYR A 78 -9.05 5.96 -8.53
N LYS A 79 -9.08 6.87 -7.55
CA LYS A 79 -8.72 8.30 -7.76
C LYS A 79 -7.25 8.48 -8.15
N GLU A 80 -6.38 7.65 -7.61
CA GLU A 80 -4.96 7.64 -7.96
C GLU A 80 -4.71 6.83 -9.26
N GLY A 81 -5.57 5.87 -9.59
CA GLY A 81 -5.32 4.82 -10.59
C GLY A 81 -5.84 5.05 -12.01
N ASP A 82 -6.65 6.08 -12.29
CA ASP A 82 -7.16 6.39 -13.64
C ASP A 82 -7.03 7.91 -13.97
N PRO A 83 -6.80 8.29 -15.24
CA PRO A 83 -7.73 7.99 -16.31
C PRO A 83 -7.35 6.71 -17.05
N PRO A 84 -8.33 5.86 -17.40
CA PRO A 84 -8.07 4.79 -18.33
C PRO A 84 -7.68 5.44 -19.65
N ASP A 85 -6.75 4.81 -20.36
CA ASP A 85 -6.24 5.09 -21.70
C ASP A 85 -7.35 5.19 -22.78
N ILE A 86 -8.31 6.11 -22.65
CA ILE A 86 -9.28 6.44 -23.72
C ILE A 86 -8.63 7.35 -24.76
N LEU A 87 -7.47 7.95 -24.48
CA LEU A 87 -6.73 8.78 -25.45
C LEU A 87 -5.82 7.99 -26.40
N HIS A 88 -5.71 6.65 -26.29
CA HIS A 88 -4.92 5.84 -27.22
C HIS A 88 -5.73 5.18 -28.36
N TYR A 89 -7.05 5.39 -28.41
CA TYR A 89 -7.94 4.77 -29.42
C TYR A 89 -8.74 5.77 -30.29
N ILE A 90 -8.35 7.04 -30.30
CA ILE A 90 -8.84 8.03 -31.27
C ILE A 90 -7.64 8.69 -31.96
N ASN A 91 -7.05 7.93 -32.88
CA ASN A 91 -6.35 8.41 -34.07
C ASN A 91 -6.55 7.41 -35.20
#